data_AF-A0A968ASS9-F1
#
_entry.id   AF-A0A968ASS9-F1
#
_cell.length_a   1.000
_cell.length_b   1.000
_cell.length_c   1.000
_cell.angle_alpha   90.00
_cell.angle_beta   90.00
_cell.angle_gamma   90.00
#
_symmetry.space_group_name_H-M   'P 1'
#
loop_
_entity.id
_entity.type
_entity.pdbx_description
1 polymer ?
#
loop_
_entity_poly.entity_id
_entity_poly.type
_entity_poly.pdbx_seq_one_letter_code
_entity_poly.pdbx_strand_id
1 'polypeptide(L)'
;SGGPIIAPDTKALIINPICPHSLTNRPVIIPDSSVITITVRTEYSEFVIGADGRDVRYCKTRTKLSIEKAPFSAHLVKPLTSDFLDLLHQKLNWGEDFRDKKRWSHNS
;
A
#
# COMPACT_ATOMS: atom_id res chain seq x y z
N SER A 1 5.27 0.55 6.05
CA SER A 1 3.98 0.02 6.54
C SER A 1 3.85 -1.42 6.08
N GLY A 2 4.00 -2.41 6.98
CA GLY A 2 4.06 -3.85 6.65
C GLY A 2 2.71 -4.45 6.20
N GLY A 3 2.06 -3.80 5.24
CA GLY A 3 0.80 -4.27 4.66
C GLY A 3 1.02 -5.41 3.66
N PRO A 4 -0.05 -6.13 3.29
CA PRO A 4 0.03 -7.22 2.32
C PRO A 4 0.38 -6.71 0.92
N ILE A 5 0.90 -7.61 0.09
CA ILE A 5 1.01 -7.40 -1.36
C ILE A 5 -0.28 -7.84 -2.01
N ILE A 6 -0.77 -7.02 -2.94
CA ILE A 6 -2.01 -7.25 -3.65
C ILE A 6 -1.75 -7.20 -5.16
N ALA A 7 -2.34 -8.13 -5.90
CA ALA A 7 -2.27 -8.10 -7.35
C ALA A 7 -3.04 -6.88 -7.89
N PRO A 8 -2.56 -6.18 -8.94
CA PRO A 8 -3.14 -4.93 -9.42
C PRO A 8 -4.63 -4.99 -9.79
N ASP A 9 -5.11 -6.13 -10.28
CA ASP A 9 -6.49 -6.31 -10.72
C ASP A 9 -7.46 -6.66 -9.57
N THR A 10 -6.97 -6.73 -8.34
CA THR A 10 -7.79 -7.06 -7.17
C THR A 10 -8.67 -5.87 -6.78
N LYS A 11 -9.98 -6.08 -6.75
CA LYS A 11 -10.98 -5.09 -6.35
C LYS A 11 -11.09 -4.96 -4.82
N ALA A 12 -10.06 -4.40 -4.18
CA ALA A 12 -10.03 -4.23 -2.74
C ALA A 12 -9.38 -2.92 -2.29
N LEU A 13 -9.75 -2.48 -1.09
CA LEU A 13 -9.09 -1.42 -0.33
C LEU A 13 -8.37 -2.03 0.87
N ILE A 14 -7.17 -1.53 1.15
CA ILE A 14 -6.36 -1.96 2.29
C ILE A 14 -6.28 -0.80 3.28
N ILE A 15 -6.67 -1.08 4.53
CA ILE A 15 -6.50 -0.15 5.64
C ILE A 15 -5.31 -0.65 6.47
N ASN A 16 -4.19 0.04 6.37
CA ASN A 16 -2.96 -0.30 7.10
C ASN A 16 -2.53 0.84 8.03
N PRO A 17 -2.65 0.66 9.35
CA PRO A 17 -2.20 1.64 10.33
C PRO A 17 -0.69 1.83 10.28
N ILE A 18 -0.23 3.08 10.34
CA ILE A 18 1.19 3.41 10.40
C ILE A 18 1.60 3.53 11.88
N CYS A 19 2.63 2.80 12.27
CA CYS A 19 3.21 2.79 13.62
C CYS A 19 2.17 2.76 14.75
N PRO A 20 1.23 1.80 14.76
CA PRO A 20 0.21 1.77 15.78
C PRO A 20 0.83 1.46 17.14
N HIS A 21 0.44 2.24 18.16
CA HIS A 21 0.84 1.98 19.55
C HIS A 21 0.15 0.72 20.14
N SER A 22 -0.84 0.15 19.44
CA SER A 22 -1.49 -1.10 19.82
C SER A 22 -0.82 -2.32 19.18
N LEU A 23 -0.47 -3.30 20.02
CA LEU A 23 0.12 -4.59 19.65
C LEU A 23 -0.82 -5.48 18.81
N THR A 24 -2.13 -5.25 18.88
CA THR A 24 -3.14 -6.08 18.18
C THR A 24 -3.51 -5.56 16.80
N ASN A 25 -2.90 -4.46 16.33
CA ASN A 25 -3.31 -3.88 15.07
C ASN A 25 -2.92 -4.78 13.89
N ARG A 26 -3.85 -4.98 12.96
CA ARG A 26 -3.67 -5.80 11.75
C ARG A 26 -4.20 -5.02 10.55
N PRO A 27 -3.54 -5.11 9.37
CA PRO A 27 -4.13 -4.60 8.14
C PRO A 27 -5.49 -5.26 7.88
N VAL A 28 -6.44 -4.48 7.40
CA VAL A 28 -7.78 -4.97 7.01
C VAL A 28 -7.94 -4.81 5.50
N ILE A 29 -8.40 -5.85 4.84
CA ILE A 29 -8.73 -5.86 3.41
C ILE A 29 -10.25 -5.90 3.28
N ILE A 30 -10.82 -4.95 2.54
CA ILE A 30 -12.27 -4.85 2.30
C ILE A 30 -12.54 -4.65 0.80
N PRO A 31 -13.77 -4.91 0.30
CA PRO A 31 -14.13 -4.64 -1.09
C PRO A 31 -13.95 -3.16 -1.46
N ASP A 32 -13.54 -2.90 -2.70
CA ASP A 32 -13.36 -1.53 -3.22
C ASP A 32 -14.66 -0.74 -3.41
N SER A 33 -15.82 -1.41 -3.34
CA SER A 33 -17.14 -0.79 -3.30
C SER A 33 -17.51 -0.23 -1.93
N SER A 34 -16.68 -0.42 -0.90
CA SER A 34 -16.95 0.05 0.45
C SER A 34 -16.75 1.56 0.58
N VAL A 35 -17.61 2.20 1.36
CA VAL A 35 -17.42 3.60 1.80
C VAL A 35 -16.85 3.61 3.21
N ILE A 36 -15.62 4.07 3.36
CA ILE A 36 -14.92 4.14 4.64
C ILE A 36 -15.14 5.52 5.23
N THR A 37 -15.65 5.57 6.46
CA THR A 37 -15.77 6.83 7.19
C THR A 37 -14.80 6.87 8.36
N ILE A 38 -13.92 7.88 8.39
CA ILE A 38 -12.92 8.08 9.43
C ILE A 38 -13.24 9.37 10.19
N THR A 39 -13.18 9.32 11.52
CA THR A 39 -13.23 10.52 12.36
C THR A 39 -11.96 10.60 13.17
N VAL A 40 -11.19 11.66 12.95
CA VAL A 40 -9.93 11.87 13.66
C VAL A 40 -10.23 12.46 15.04
N ARG A 41 -9.77 11.78 16.09
CA ARG A 41 -9.80 12.26 17.47
C ARG A 41 -8.37 12.39 17.95
N THR A 42 -7.95 13.63 18.12
CA THR A 42 -6.61 13.96 18.61
C THR A 42 -6.68 15.23 19.45
N GLU A 43 -5.70 15.39 20.34
CA GLU A 43 -5.51 16.58 21.19
C GLU A 43 -4.98 17.78 20.38
N TYR A 44 -4.38 17.54 19.21
CA TYR A 44 -3.98 18.60 18.28
C TYR A 44 -5.20 19.27 17.64
N SER A 45 -5.04 20.54 17.28
CA SER A 45 -6.10 21.33 16.61
C SER A 45 -6.34 20.87 15.17
N GLU A 46 -5.32 20.36 14.50
CA GLU A 46 -5.33 20.04 13.07
C GLU A 46 -4.60 18.74 12.75
N PHE A 47 -4.90 18.16 11.59
CA PHE A 47 -4.21 17.03 10.99
C PHE A 47 -4.06 17.22 9.48
N VAL A 48 -3.09 16.53 8.89
CA VAL A 48 -2.84 16.53 7.45
C VAL A 48 -3.41 15.28 6.80
N ILE A 49 -3.96 15.47 5.60
CA ILE A 49 -4.26 14.39 4.66
C ILE A 49 -3.20 14.46 3.57
N GLY A 50 -2.52 13.33 3.37
CA GLY A 50 -1.63 13.12 2.24
C GLY A 50 -2.24 12.14 1.24
N ALA A 51 -1.99 12.36 -0.06
CA ALA A 51 -2.31 11.44 -1.14
C ALA A 51 -1.14 11.39 -2.13
N ASP A 52 -0.79 10.19 -2.60
CA ASP A 52 0.32 9.96 -3.54
C ASP A 52 1.64 10.63 -3.14
N GLY A 53 1.94 10.63 -1.84
CA GLY A 53 3.18 11.19 -1.28
C GLY A 53 3.20 12.71 -1.16
N ARG A 54 2.07 13.40 -1.34
CA ARG A 54 1.96 14.86 -1.19
C ARG A 54 0.92 15.23 -0.16
N ASP A 55 1.17 16.30 0.58
CA ASP A 55 0.17 16.91 1.45
C ASP A 55 -0.91 17.55 0.57
N VAL A 56 -2.14 17.10 0.71
CA VAL A 56 -3.27 17.58 -0.09
C VAL A 56 -4.19 18.50 0.70
N ARG A 57 -4.23 18.37 2.03
CA ARG A 57 -5.13 19.19 2.86
C ARG A 57 -4.77 19.21 4.34
N TYR A 58 -4.89 20.38 4.96
CA TYR A 58 -4.93 20.55 6.41
C TYR A 58 -6.39 20.60 6.87
N CYS A 59 -6.72 19.85 7.92
CA CYS A 59 -8.08 19.67 8.41
C CYS A 59 -8.14 19.87 9.93
N LYS A 60 -9.22 20.47 10.42
CA LYS A 60 -9.48 20.58 11.86
C LYS A 60 -9.80 19.21 12.46
N THR A 61 -9.43 18.99 13.71
CA THR A 61 -9.83 17.81 14.49
C THR A 61 -11.36 17.64 14.51
N ARG A 62 -11.85 16.40 14.73
CA ARG A 62 -13.28 16.01 14.66
C ARG A 62 -13.93 16.12 13.27
N THR A 63 -13.17 16.43 12.22
CA THR A 63 -13.65 16.32 10.84
C THR A 63 -13.92 14.86 10.49
N LYS A 64 -15.04 14.62 9.82
CA LYS A 64 -15.40 13.31 9.26
C LYS A 64 -14.88 13.23 7.83
N LEU A 65 -14.09 12.21 7.54
CA LEU A 65 -13.56 11.90 6.21
C LEU A 65 -14.32 10.72 5.63
N SER A 66 -14.71 10.81 4.37
CA SER A 66 -15.25 9.69 3.61
C SER A 66 -14.27 9.31 2.51
N ILE A 67 -13.95 8.03 2.39
CA ILE A 67 -13.07 7.47 1.38
C ILE A 67 -13.86 6.40 0.64
N GLU A 68 -13.98 6.55 -0.67
CA GLU A 68 -14.67 5.63 -1.55
C GLU A 68 -13.97 5.58 -2.90
N LYS A 69 -14.25 4.53 -3.67
CA LYS A 69 -13.72 4.39 -5.02
C LYS A 69 -14.30 5.48 -5.93
N ALA A 70 -13.43 6.19 -6.64
CA ALA A 70 -13.82 7.18 -7.63
C ALA A 70 -14.58 6.53 -8.80
N PRO A 71 -15.50 7.24 -9.47
CA PRO A 71 -16.24 6.73 -10.62
C PRO A 71 -15.39 6.63 -11.91
N PHE A 72 -14.10 6.95 -11.83
CA PHE A 72 -13.14 6.91 -12.93
C PHE A 72 -11.86 6.20 -12.49
N SER A 73 -11.12 5.67 -13.47
CA SER A 73 -9.87 4.96 -13.27
C SER A 73 -8.73 5.64 -14.04
N ALA A 74 -7.51 5.56 -13.50
CA ALA A 74 -6.33 5.91 -14.25
C ALA A 74 -6.02 4.81 -15.29
N HIS A 75 -5.71 5.20 -16.52
CA HIS A 75 -5.28 4.28 -17.58
C HIS A 75 -3.76 4.25 -17.64
N LEU A 76 -3.18 3.08 -17.40
CA LEU A 76 -1.73 2.87 -17.41
C LEU A 76 -1.35 1.98 -18.60
N VAL A 77 -0.30 2.36 -19.33
CA VAL A 77 0.27 1.54 -20.40
C VAL A 77 1.32 0.61 -19.80
N LYS A 78 1.19 -0.69 -20.06
CA LYS A 78 2.10 -1.73 -19.57
C LYS A 78 2.79 -2.44 -20.75
N PRO A 79 4.11 -2.66 -20.72
CA PRO A 79 4.80 -3.48 -21.72
C PRO A 79 4.26 -4.92 -21.74
N LEU A 80 4.08 -5.51 -22.93
CA LEU A 80 3.56 -6.87 -23.10
C LEU A 80 4.42 -7.95 -22.42
N THR A 81 5.72 -7.69 -22.25
CA THR A 81 6.68 -8.60 -21.62
C THR A 81 6.68 -8.54 -20.10
N SER A 82 5.85 -7.70 -19.49
CA SER A 82 5.86 -7.54 -18.04
C SER A 82 4.73 -8.34 -17.39
N ASP A 83 5.10 -9.34 -16.59
CA ASP A 83 4.20 -10.05 -15.68
C ASP A 83 4.29 -9.46 -14.26
N PHE A 84 3.19 -9.47 -13.51
CA PHE A 84 3.18 -8.91 -12.15
C PHE A 84 4.09 -9.69 -11.20
N LEU A 85 4.06 -11.02 -11.23
CA LEU A 85 4.83 -11.86 -10.32
C LEU A 85 6.32 -11.80 -10.66
N ASP A 86 6.67 -11.79 -11.94
CA ASP A 86 8.07 -11.63 -12.38
C ASP A 86 8.65 -10.29 -11.91
N LEU A 87 7.88 -9.20 -12.08
CA LEU A 87 8.29 -7.88 -11.57
C LEU A 87 8.40 -7.86 -10.05
N LEU A 88 7.52 -8.57 -9.33
CA LEU A 88 7.55 -8.66 -7.87
C LEU A 88 8.83 -9.38 -7.40
N HIS A 89 9.13 -10.54 -7.99
CA HIS A 89 10.35 -11.30 -7.72
C HIS A 89 11.60 -10.45 -7.98
N GLN A 90 11.68 -9.80 -9.13
CA GLN A 90 12.82 -8.98 -9.52
C GLN A 90 13.00 -7.75 -8.61
N LYS A 91 11.92 -7.04 -8.26
CA LYS A 91 12.02 -5.78 -7.49
C LYS A 91 12.26 -6.00 -6.01
N LEU A 92 11.84 -7.13 -5.47
CA LEU A 92 11.94 -7.43 -4.04
C LEU A 92 13.01 -8.50 -3.74
N ASN A 93 13.73 -8.98 -4.75
CA ASN A 93 14.62 -10.16 -4.68
C ASN A 93 13.93 -11.34 -3.99
N TRP A 94 12.65 -11.51 -4.28
CA TRP A 94 11.78 -12.38 -3.50
C TRP A 94 12.10 -13.84 -3.83
N GLY A 95 12.55 -14.59 -2.82
CA GLY A 95 12.94 -15.99 -3.01
C GLY A 95 14.36 -16.19 -3.54
N GLU A 96 15.17 -15.14 -3.68
CA GLU A 96 16.61 -15.32 -3.92
C GLU A 96 17.30 -15.84 -2.65
N ASP A 97 17.98 -16.98 -2.77
CA ASP A 97 18.87 -17.47 -1.71
C ASP A 97 20.26 -16.82 -1.88
N PHE A 98 20.61 -15.91 -0.98
CA PHE A 98 21.93 -15.28 -0.96
C PHE A 98 23.08 -16.27 -0.77
N ARG A 99 22.82 -17.51 -0.35
CA ARG A 99 23.82 -18.58 -0.18
C ARG A 99 24.24 -19.23 -1.49
N ASP A 100 23.45 -19.13 -2.57
CA ASP A 100 23.76 -19.76 -3.85
C ASP A 100 24.80 -18.98 -4.69
N LYS A 101 25.21 -17.79 -4.26
CA LYS A 101 26.22 -16.97 -4.96
C LYS A 101 27.66 -17.51 -4.89
N LYS A 102 27.92 -18.61 -4.17
CA LYS A 102 29.26 -19.20 -4.00
C LYS A 102 29.61 -20.38 -4.92
N ARG A 103 28.77 -20.73 -5.91
CA ARG A 103 28.99 -21.92 -6.76
C ARG A 103 29.58 -21.65 -8.16
N TRP A 104 29.94 -20.40 -8.50
CA TRP A 104 30.44 -20.03 -9.84
C TRP A 104 31.78 -19.26 -9.86
N SER A 105 32.63 -19.34 -8.84
CA SER A 105 33.95 -18.65 -8.87
C SER A 105 35.16 -19.55 -9.08
N HIS A 106 34.99 -20.83 -9.42
CA HIS A 106 36.12 -21.74 -9.69
C HIS A 106 35.85 -22.60 -10.92
N ASN A 107 36.01 -22.01 -12.10
CA ASN A 107 36.63 -22.66 -13.26
C ASN A 107 36.95 -21.58 -14.31
N SER A 108 38.09 -20.94 -14.12
CA SER A 108 38.89 -20.28 -15.16
C SER A 108 40.35 -20.39 -14.73
#